data_AF-A0ABD0TA08-F1
#
_entry.id   AF-A0ABD0TA08-F1
#
_cell.length_a   1.000
_cell.length_b   1.000
_cell.length_c   1.000
_cell.angle_alpha   90.00
_cell.angle_beta   90.00
_cell.angle_gamma   90.00
#
_symmetry.space_group_name_H-M   'P 1'
#
loop_
_entity.id
_entity.type
_entity.pdbx_description
1 polymer ?
#
loop_
_entity_poly.entity_id
_entity_poly.type
_entity_poly.pdbx_seq_one_letter_code
_entity_poly.pdbx_strand_id
1 'polypeptide(L)'
;MSKTPPKNVDTVQNFLPKELPTPNKDSLGISKTVFTHISTLHGLINDWNRFREKGVKLCRAIFALKLYECADDYYPTQLKPLMESMVESLEGLKDVVEGVEVVSNQLQALAKLQPSDDPIILTWTAKKVADAVSKIFTSMQKEFKLKQIITENIAHCRDEKLIDVYISSWELEPYFEPNAYLFAEVGLSVT
;
A
#
# COMPACT_ATOMS: atom_id res chain seq x y z
N MET A 1 -22.31 -74.12 6.66
CA MET A 1 -22.93 -72.80 6.95
C MET A 1 -21.81 -71.80 7.17
N SER A 2 -21.65 -70.83 6.27
CA SER A 2 -20.82 -69.64 6.53
C SER A 2 -21.50 -68.49 5.78
N LYS A 3 -22.03 -67.52 6.53
CA LYS A 3 -22.77 -66.37 6.00
C LYS A 3 -21.78 -65.23 5.75
N THR A 4 -21.73 -64.75 4.51
CA THR A 4 -20.97 -63.57 4.09
C THR A 4 -21.60 -62.30 4.69
N PRO A 5 -20.82 -61.31 5.18
CA PRO A 5 -21.37 -60.05 5.68
C PRO A 5 -21.89 -59.15 4.53
N PRO A 6 -22.88 -58.29 4.78
CA PRO A 6 -23.44 -57.41 3.74
C PRO A 6 -22.48 -56.27 3.41
N LYS A 7 -22.41 -55.90 2.12
CA LYS A 7 -21.71 -54.72 1.62
C LYS A 7 -22.33 -53.46 2.23
N ASN A 8 -21.60 -52.79 3.11
CA ASN A 8 -21.96 -51.42 3.48
C ASN A 8 -21.43 -50.46 2.39
N VAL A 9 -22.36 -49.77 1.75
CA VAL A 9 -22.12 -48.78 0.71
C VAL A 9 -21.99 -47.44 1.42
N ASP A 10 -20.83 -47.16 1.99
CA ASP A 10 -20.54 -45.84 2.56
C ASP A 10 -19.46 -45.15 1.75
N THR A 11 -19.95 -44.27 0.88
CA THR A 11 -19.37 -42.97 0.51
C THR A 11 -17.89 -43.00 0.13
N VAL A 12 -17.63 -43.38 -1.11
CA VAL A 12 -16.44 -42.89 -1.82
C VAL A 12 -16.59 -41.36 -1.86
N GLN A 13 -15.85 -40.64 -1.01
CA GLN A 13 -15.60 -39.22 -1.21
C GLN A 13 -14.84 -39.09 -2.52
N ASN A 14 -15.58 -39.00 -3.61
CA ASN A 14 -15.06 -38.62 -4.90
C ASN A 14 -14.48 -37.21 -4.73
N PHE A 15 -13.16 -37.12 -4.62
CA PHE A 15 -12.43 -35.93 -5.03
C PHE A 15 -12.62 -35.81 -6.54
N LEU A 16 -13.77 -35.30 -6.95
CA LEU A 16 -13.96 -34.75 -8.27
C LEU A 16 -13.18 -33.43 -8.26
N PRO A 17 -12.16 -33.26 -9.11
CA PRO A 17 -11.68 -31.92 -9.42
C PRO A 17 -12.90 -31.10 -9.82
N LYS A 18 -13.15 -29.97 -9.16
CA LYS A 18 -14.11 -29.01 -9.69
C LYS A 18 -13.64 -28.70 -11.10
N GLU A 19 -14.41 -29.10 -12.11
CA GLU A 19 -14.09 -28.77 -13.48
C GLU A 19 -13.93 -27.25 -13.56
N LEU A 20 -12.80 -26.82 -14.11
CA LEU A 20 -12.57 -25.41 -14.42
C LEU A 20 -13.73 -24.97 -15.32
N PRO A 21 -14.49 -23.93 -14.93
CA PRO A 21 -15.63 -23.51 -15.73
C PRO A 21 -15.16 -23.18 -17.14
N THR A 22 -15.87 -23.72 -18.12
CA THR A 22 -15.63 -23.51 -19.54
C THR A 22 -15.60 -22.01 -19.90
N PRO A 23 -14.92 -21.61 -20.99
CA PRO A 23 -14.41 -20.24 -21.20
C PRO A 23 -15.44 -19.12 -21.40
N ASN A 24 -16.73 -19.34 -21.16
CA ASN A 24 -17.83 -18.41 -21.44
C ASN A 24 -18.42 -17.72 -20.19
N LYS A 25 -17.62 -17.47 -19.16
CA LYS A 25 -18.02 -16.64 -18.00
C LYS A 25 -17.10 -15.43 -17.91
N ASP A 26 -17.66 -14.22 -17.83
CA ASP A 26 -16.98 -12.90 -17.70
C ASP A 26 -15.89 -12.77 -16.61
N SER A 27 -15.64 -13.85 -15.86
CA SER A 27 -14.52 -14.05 -14.94
C SER A 27 -13.16 -13.64 -15.49
N LEU A 28 -12.86 -13.91 -16.77
CA LEU A 28 -11.56 -13.53 -17.36
C LEU A 28 -11.40 -11.99 -17.45
N GLY A 29 -12.49 -11.28 -17.77
CA GLY A 29 -12.49 -9.82 -17.86
C GLY A 29 -12.27 -9.16 -16.51
N ILE A 30 -12.99 -9.62 -15.47
CA ILE A 30 -12.86 -9.08 -14.11
C ILE A 30 -11.46 -9.36 -13.55
N SER A 31 -10.94 -10.58 -13.73
CA SER A 31 -9.60 -10.97 -13.28
C SER A 31 -8.53 -10.07 -13.90
N LYS A 32 -8.63 -9.79 -15.21
CA LYS A 32 -7.72 -8.88 -15.92
C LYS A 32 -7.81 -7.44 -15.42
N THR A 33 -9.02 -6.95 -15.15
CA THR A 33 -9.24 -5.61 -14.60
C THR A 33 -8.62 -5.50 -13.19
N VAL A 34 -8.85 -6.48 -12.33
CA VAL A 34 -8.28 -6.53 -10.98
C VAL A 34 -6.76 -6.59 -11.02
N PHE A 35 -6.19 -7.40 -11.92
CA PHE A 35 -4.74 -7.44 -12.14
C PHE A 35 -4.17 -6.08 -12.58
N THR A 36 -4.87 -5.39 -13.49
CA THR A 36 -4.50 -4.03 -13.92
C THR A 36 -4.46 -3.08 -12.73
N HIS A 37 -5.49 -3.11 -11.87
CA HIS A 37 -5.54 -2.27 -10.68
C HIS A 37 -4.43 -2.59 -9.67
N ILE A 38 -4.09 -3.87 -9.46
CA ILE A 38 -2.97 -4.27 -8.61
C ILE A 38 -1.63 -3.80 -9.20
N SER A 39 -1.48 -3.87 -10.53
CA SER A 39 -0.30 -3.36 -11.22
C SER A 39 -0.13 -1.85 -11.04
N THR A 40 -1.23 -1.10 -11.16
CA THR A 40 -1.23 0.35 -10.88
C THR A 40 -0.90 0.62 -9.42
N LEU A 41 -1.48 -0.13 -8.48
CA LEU A 41 -1.17 -0.01 -7.05
C LEU A 41 0.32 -0.23 -6.77
N HIS A 42 0.93 -1.26 -7.39
CA HIS A 42 2.36 -1.51 -7.26
C HIS A 42 3.21 -0.34 -7.75
N GLY A 43 2.86 0.25 -8.90
CA GLY A 43 3.52 1.46 -9.41
C GLY A 43 3.44 2.61 -8.41
N LEU A 44 2.24 2.87 -7.87
CA LEU A 44 2.00 3.91 -6.87
C LEU A 44 2.80 3.68 -5.58
N ILE A 45 2.89 2.44 -5.10
CA ILE A 45 3.70 2.07 -3.92
C ILE A 45 5.20 2.32 -4.18
N ASN A 46 5.69 2.08 -5.40
CA ASN A 46 7.07 2.40 -5.75
C ASN A 46 7.31 3.92 -5.83
N ASP A 47 6.35 4.67 -6.35
CA ASP A 47 6.41 6.14 -6.33
C ASP A 47 6.41 6.70 -4.91
N TRP A 48 5.57 6.14 -4.02
CA TRP A 48 5.57 6.45 -2.59
C TRP A 48 6.96 6.30 -1.99
N ASN A 49 7.60 5.14 -2.22
CA ASN A 49 8.97 4.87 -1.75
C ASN A 49 9.98 5.89 -2.26
N ARG A 50 9.92 6.24 -3.55
CA ARG A 50 10.82 7.24 -4.14
C ARG A 50 10.70 8.59 -3.44
N PHE A 51 9.46 9.06 -3.22
CA PHE A 51 9.24 10.34 -2.53
C PHE A 51 9.60 10.27 -1.04
N ARG A 52 9.32 9.14 -0.38
CA ARG A 52 9.74 8.89 1.01
C ARG A 52 11.26 9.00 1.14
N GLU A 53 12.03 8.30 0.30
CA GLU A 53 13.49 8.34 0.34
C GLU A 53 14.05 9.73 0.06
N LYS A 54 13.46 10.47 -0.90
CA LYS A 54 13.78 11.89 -1.14
C LYS A 54 13.55 12.71 0.14
N GLY A 55 12.39 12.52 0.77
CA GLY A 55 12.04 13.18 2.03
C GLY A 55 13.01 12.87 3.18
N VAL A 56 13.44 11.62 3.37
CA VAL A 56 14.44 11.26 4.40
C VAL A 56 15.75 12.03 4.19
N LYS A 57 16.22 12.11 2.94
CA LYS A 57 17.44 12.86 2.60
C LYS A 57 17.28 14.35 2.90
N LEU A 58 16.12 14.92 2.58
CA LEU A 58 15.81 16.32 2.88
C LEU A 58 15.73 16.60 4.39
N CYS A 59 15.02 15.77 5.16
CA CYS A 59 14.95 15.90 6.62
C CYS A 59 16.35 15.87 7.25
N ARG A 60 17.22 14.95 6.83
CA ARG A 60 18.60 14.85 7.32
C ARG A 60 19.43 16.07 6.91
N ALA A 61 19.27 16.58 5.70
CA ALA A 61 19.94 17.81 5.25
C ALA A 61 19.50 19.04 6.06
N ILE A 62 18.19 19.18 6.31
CA ILE A 62 17.63 20.24 7.16
C ILE A 62 18.19 20.15 8.58
N PHE A 63 18.23 18.95 9.15
CA PHE A 63 18.79 18.74 10.49
C PHE A 63 20.27 19.11 10.57
N ALA A 64 21.09 18.62 9.63
CA ALA A 64 22.51 18.95 9.58
C ALA A 64 22.73 20.47 9.44
N LEU A 65 21.99 21.11 8.53
CA LEU A 65 22.06 22.56 8.35
C LEU A 65 21.72 23.31 9.65
N LYS A 66 20.71 22.85 10.37
CA LYS A 66 20.27 23.48 11.61
C LYS A 66 21.23 23.25 12.78
N LEU A 67 21.88 22.10 12.83
CA LEU A 67 22.85 21.77 13.88
C LEU A 67 24.13 22.60 13.76
N TYR A 68 24.60 22.86 12.54
CA TYR A 68 25.91 23.48 12.31
C TYR A 68 25.86 24.98 11.95
N GLU A 69 24.75 25.47 11.39
CA GLU A 69 24.69 26.82 10.80
C GLU A 69 23.58 27.72 11.38
N CYS A 70 22.66 27.19 12.20
CA CYS A 70 21.62 28.00 12.82
C CYS A 70 22.11 28.57 14.16
N ALA A 71 22.27 29.90 14.22
CA ALA A 71 22.39 30.63 15.48
C ALA A 71 21.02 31.18 15.91
N ASP A 72 20.88 31.62 17.17
CA ASP A 72 19.58 31.97 17.74
C ASP A 72 18.78 33.03 16.95
N ASP A 73 19.45 33.88 16.18
CA ASP A 73 18.85 34.97 15.39
C ASP A 73 19.05 34.83 13.87
N TYR A 74 19.58 33.70 13.38
CA TYR A 74 19.92 33.51 11.97
C TYR A 74 19.44 32.17 11.43
N TYR A 75 18.66 32.23 10.33
CA TYR A 75 18.37 31.06 9.51
C TYR A 75 19.24 31.06 8.26
N PRO A 76 19.95 29.95 7.98
CA PRO A 76 20.76 29.84 6.78
C PRO A 76 19.90 29.92 5.51
N THR A 77 20.43 30.57 4.48
CA THR A 77 19.71 30.83 3.22
C THR A 77 19.34 29.54 2.48
N GLN A 78 20.07 28.46 2.74
CA GLN A 78 19.86 27.12 2.20
C GLN A 78 18.65 26.41 2.81
N LEU A 79 18.10 26.89 3.93
CA LEU A 79 16.92 26.26 4.55
C LEU A 79 15.69 26.39 3.65
N LYS A 80 15.50 27.56 3.02
CA LYS A 80 14.36 27.80 2.13
C LYS A 80 14.26 26.81 0.97
N PRO A 81 15.30 26.62 0.12
CA PRO A 81 15.22 25.66 -0.99
C PRO A 81 15.07 24.21 -0.52
N LEU A 82 15.60 23.85 0.66
CA LEU A 82 15.36 22.53 1.25
C LEU A 82 13.89 22.34 1.65
N MET A 83 13.26 23.36 2.24
CA MET A 83 11.85 23.33 2.58
C MET A 83 10.96 23.30 1.34
N GLU A 84 11.27 24.08 0.31
CA GLU A 84 10.56 24.03 -0.99
C GLU A 84 10.64 22.62 -1.60
N SER A 85 11.83 22.01 -1.61
CA SER A 85 12.02 20.64 -2.08
C SER A 85 11.26 19.60 -1.24
N MET A 86 11.05 19.88 0.05
CA MET A 86 10.31 19.02 0.96
C MET A 86 8.80 19.13 0.71
N VAL A 87 8.29 20.34 0.45
CA VAL A 87 6.92 20.57 0.01
C VAL A 87 6.64 19.85 -1.32
N GLU A 88 7.52 19.95 -2.31
CA GLU A 88 7.38 19.20 -3.57
C GLU A 88 7.33 17.67 -3.33
N SER A 89 8.13 17.17 -2.40
CA SER A 89 8.13 15.73 -2.07
C SER A 89 6.82 15.33 -1.39
N LEU A 90 6.27 16.22 -0.55
CA LEU A 90 4.97 16.03 0.09
C LEU A 90 3.82 16.08 -0.92
N GLU A 91 3.86 16.98 -1.90
CA GLU A 91 2.90 17.01 -3.02
C GLU A 91 2.94 15.70 -3.81
N GLY A 92 4.14 15.18 -4.14
CA GLY A 92 4.27 13.87 -4.78
C GLY A 92 3.68 12.72 -3.96
N LEU A 93 3.84 12.74 -2.63
CA LEU A 93 3.19 11.75 -1.75
C LEU A 93 1.66 11.89 -1.75
N LYS A 94 1.16 13.12 -1.81
CA LYS A 94 -0.28 13.40 -1.89
C LYS A 94 -0.88 12.81 -3.17
N ASP A 95 -0.25 13.09 -4.31
CA ASP A 95 -0.69 12.57 -5.62
C ASP A 95 -0.75 11.03 -5.61
N VAL A 96 0.23 10.39 -4.98
CA VAL A 96 0.24 8.93 -4.81
C VAL A 96 -0.93 8.45 -3.95
N VAL A 97 -1.22 9.09 -2.82
CA VAL A 97 -2.37 8.72 -1.95
C VAL A 97 -3.69 8.88 -2.70
N GLU A 98 -3.87 9.96 -3.45
CA GLU A 98 -5.05 10.19 -4.28
C GLU A 98 -5.16 9.13 -5.39
N GLY A 99 -4.04 8.74 -6.00
CA GLY A 99 -3.99 7.62 -6.94
C GLY A 99 -4.45 6.29 -6.33
N VAL A 100 -3.98 5.99 -5.11
CA VAL A 100 -4.37 4.77 -4.38
C VAL A 100 -5.84 4.82 -3.97
N GLU A 101 -6.38 6.00 -3.63
CA GLU A 101 -7.81 6.20 -3.36
C GLU A 101 -8.67 5.81 -4.58
N VAL A 102 -8.28 6.27 -5.77
CA VAL A 102 -8.98 5.94 -7.03
C VAL A 102 -9.00 4.42 -7.25
N VAL A 103 -7.84 3.76 -7.10
CA VAL A 103 -7.73 2.31 -7.26
C VAL A 103 -8.58 1.57 -6.23
N SER A 104 -8.54 2.00 -4.96
CA SER A 104 -9.35 1.45 -3.87
C SER A 104 -10.85 1.55 -4.18
N ASN A 105 -11.32 2.72 -4.62
CA ASN A 105 -12.73 2.96 -4.96
C ASN A 105 -13.19 2.10 -6.14
N GLN A 106 -12.34 1.95 -7.17
CA GLN A 106 -12.63 1.09 -8.32
C GLN A 106 -12.73 -0.39 -7.93
N LEU A 107 -11.81 -0.89 -7.10
CA LEU A 107 -11.85 -2.27 -6.60
C LEU A 107 -13.06 -2.52 -5.69
N GLN A 108 -13.43 -1.55 -4.86
CA GLN A 108 -14.65 -1.62 -4.04
C GLN A 108 -15.91 -1.65 -4.89
N ALA A 109 -15.98 -0.89 -5.98
CA ALA A 109 -17.08 -0.96 -6.93
C ALA A 109 -17.14 -2.33 -7.63
N LEU A 110 -16.00 -2.85 -8.09
CA LEU A 110 -15.90 -4.18 -8.70
C LEU A 110 -16.35 -5.29 -7.74
N ALA A 111 -15.95 -5.23 -6.47
CA ALA A 111 -16.38 -6.20 -5.46
C ALA A 111 -17.90 -6.19 -5.23
N LYS A 112 -18.56 -5.03 -5.35
CA LYS A 112 -20.03 -4.92 -5.26
C LYS A 112 -20.72 -5.47 -6.51
N LEU A 113 -20.11 -5.30 -7.69
CA LEU A 113 -20.64 -5.81 -8.97
C LEU A 113 -20.48 -7.33 -9.10
N GLN A 114 -19.46 -7.92 -8.47
CA GLN A 114 -19.27 -9.35 -8.42
C GLN A 114 -19.38 -9.89 -6.99
N PRO A 115 -20.61 -10.08 -6.46
CA PRO A 115 -20.83 -10.59 -5.11
C PRO A 115 -20.49 -12.08 -4.94
N SER A 116 -20.01 -12.75 -5.99
CA SER A 116 -19.59 -14.14 -5.91
C SER A 116 -18.32 -14.27 -5.06
N ASP A 117 -18.27 -15.32 -4.24
CA ASP A 117 -17.06 -15.73 -3.52
C ASP A 117 -16.11 -16.58 -4.38
N ASP A 118 -16.34 -16.61 -5.70
CA ASP A 118 -15.41 -17.23 -6.64
C ASP A 118 -14.06 -16.49 -6.63
N PRO A 119 -12.93 -17.22 -6.58
CA PRO A 119 -11.61 -16.62 -6.73
C PRO A 119 -11.47 -15.92 -8.09
N ILE A 120 -10.92 -14.71 -8.06
CA ILE A 120 -10.65 -13.89 -9.26
C ILE A 120 -9.16 -13.73 -9.54
N ILE A 121 -8.31 -13.86 -8.51
CA ILE A 121 -6.87 -13.86 -8.64
C ILE A 121 -6.30 -14.80 -7.59
N LEU A 122 -5.50 -15.79 -8.02
CA LEU A 122 -5.03 -16.85 -7.14
C LEU A 122 -6.19 -17.49 -6.36
N THR A 123 -6.16 -17.37 -5.03
CA THR A 123 -7.18 -17.85 -4.07
C THR A 123 -8.05 -16.72 -3.51
N TRP A 124 -7.91 -15.51 -4.05
CA TRP A 124 -8.54 -14.29 -3.52
C TRP A 124 -9.79 -13.93 -4.31
N THR A 125 -10.83 -13.55 -3.57
CA THR A 125 -12.09 -13.02 -4.12
C THR A 125 -11.98 -11.51 -4.35
N ALA A 126 -12.88 -10.94 -5.15
CA ALA A 126 -12.93 -9.51 -5.43
C ALA A 126 -13.01 -8.69 -4.14
N LYS A 127 -13.81 -9.17 -3.19
CA LYS A 127 -13.95 -8.55 -1.87
C LYS A 127 -12.64 -8.55 -1.08
N LYS A 128 -11.93 -9.68 -1.01
CA LYS A 128 -10.65 -9.76 -0.27
C LYS A 128 -9.61 -8.81 -0.85
N VAL A 129 -9.53 -8.71 -2.17
CA VAL A 129 -8.63 -7.77 -2.86
C VAL A 129 -9.01 -6.33 -2.51
N ALA A 130 -10.29 -5.97 -2.65
CA ALA A 130 -10.76 -4.63 -2.35
C ALA A 130 -10.55 -4.23 -0.88
N ASP A 131 -10.76 -5.17 0.06
CA ASP A 131 -10.53 -4.94 1.49
C ASP A 131 -9.05 -4.74 1.81
N ALA A 132 -8.15 -5.51 1.17
CA ALA A 132 -6.71 -5.33 1.35
C ALA A 132 -6.23 -3.98 0.82
N VAL A 133 -6.65 -3.59 -0.39
CA VAL A 133 -6.28 -2.29 -0.96
C VAL A 133 -6.86 -1.14 -0.13
N SER A 134 -8.07 -1.28 0.41
CA SER A 134 -8.66 -0.28 1.30
C SER A 134 -7.88 -0.10 2.62
N LYS A 135 -7.32 -1.18 3.18
CA LYS A 135 -6.41 -1.10 4.34
C LYS A 135 -5.11 -0.38 3.99
N ILE A 136 -4.51 -0.71 2.85
CA ILE A 136 -3.31 -0.03 2.34
C ILE A 136 -3.59 1.48 2.19
N PHE A 137 -4.66 1.85 1.50
CA PHE A 137 -5.09 3.24 1.35
C PHE A 137 -5.23 3.96 2.70
N THR A 138 -5.97 3.37 3.64
CA THR A 138 -6.21 3.95 4.96
C THR A 138 -4.89 4.16 5.74
N SER A 139 -3.96 3.21 5.61
CA SER A 139 -2.63 3.29 6.23
C SER A 139 -1.80 4.44 5.63
N MET A 140 -1.78 4.55 4.30
CA MET A 140 -1.07 5.60 3.57
C MET A 140 -1.65 6.99 3.88
N GLN A 141 -2.97 7.11 4.04
CA GLN A 141 -3.60 8.38 4.40
C GLN A 141 -3.17 8.86 5.80
N LYS A 142 -3.06 7.94 6.76
CA LYS A 142 -2.56 8.27 8.12
C LYS A 142 -1.09 8.67 8.07
N GLU A 143 -0.29 7.92 7.32
CA GLU A 143 1.13 8.17 7.18
C GLU A 143 1.40 9.50 6.45
N PHE A 144 0.63 9.82 5.43
CA PHE A 144 0.70 11.11 4.74
C PHE A 144 0.41 12.27 5.69
N LYS A 145 -0.63 12.18 6.53
CA LYS A 145 -0.92 13.22 7.54
C LYS A 145 0.24 13.44 8.51
N LEU A 146 0.91 12.37 8.94
CA LEU A 146 2.11 12.48 9.76
C LEU A 146 3.23 13.23 9.02
N LYS A 147 3.47 12.89 7.75
CA LYS A 147 4.47 13.56 6.90
C LYS A 147 4.13 15.03 6.64
N GLN A 148 2.84 15.40 6.54
CA GLN A 148 2.42 16.81 6.49
C GLN A 148 2.81 17.55 7.77
N ILE A 149 2.46 17.00 8.94
CA ILE A 149 2.80 17.58 10.25
C ILE A 149 4.32 17.76 10.37
N ILE A 150 5.11 16.74 10.00
CA ILE A 150 6.58 16.84 10.04
C ILE A 150 7.07 17.98 9.15
N THR A 151 6.57 18.09 7.92
CA THR A 151 6.99 19.13 6.96
C THR A 151 6.69 20.53 7.48
N GLU A 152 5.53 20.74 8.09
CA GLU A 152 5.13 22.03 8.66
C GLU A 152 6.01 22.43 9.88
N ASN A 153 6.51 21.45 10.64
CA ASN A 153 7.16 21.72 11.93
C ASN A 153 8.70 21.64 11.88
N ILE A 154 9.28 20.87 10.96
CA ILE A 154 10.73 20.60 10.94
C ILE A 154 11.57 21.87 10.75
N ALA A 155 11.06 22.87 10.02
CA ALA A 155 11.71 24.16 9.83
C ALA A 155 11.81 24.97 11.12
N HIS A 156 10.82 24.87 12.01
CA HIS A 156 10.69 25.67 13.23
C HIS A 156 11.25 24.99 14.49
N CYS A 157 11.40 23.66 14.46
CA CYS A 157 11.87 22.89 15.60
C CYS A 157 13.36 23.15 15.91
N ARG A 158 13.74 23.53 17.14
CA ARG A 158 15.15 23.67 17.55
C ARG A 158 15.66 22.53 18.45
N ASP A 159 14.75 21.70 18.95
CA ASP A 159 15.12 20.56 19.79
C ASP A 159 15.63 19.42 18.92
N GLU A 160 16.94 19.15 19.02
CA GLU A 160 17.61 18.09 18.27
C GLU A 160 16.92 16.73 18.43
N LYS A 161 16.48 16.39 19.64
CA LYS A 161 15.82 15.11 19.92
C LYS A 161 14.48 15.01 19.20
N LEU A 162 13.75 16.13 19.12
CA LEU A 162 12.48 16.18 18.42
C LEU A 162 12.67 16.10 16.90
N ILE A 163 13.74 16.71 16.36
CA ILE A 163 14.08 16.56 14.94
C ILE A 163 14.45 15.11 14.62
N ASP A 164 15.20 14.42 15.49
CA ASP A 164 15.50 12.99 15.33
C ASP A 164 14.22 12.13 15.33
N VAL A 165 13.26 12.46 16.18
CA VAL A 165 11.93 11.81 16.18
C VAL A 165 11.21 12.06 14.85
N TYR A 166 11.27 13.27 14.28
CA TYR A 166 10.68 13.57 12.98
C TYR A 166 11.35 12.78 11.84
N ILE A 167 12.68 12.72 11.81
CA ILE A 167 13.42 11.93 10.80
C ILE A 167 13.05 10.45 10.92
N SER A 168 13.09 9.91 12.13
CA SER A 168 12.77 8.51 12.40
C SER A 168 11.31 8.18 12.05
N SER A 169 10.39 9.08 12.35
CA SER A 169 8.96 8.92 12.03
C SER A 169 8.71 8.95 10.52
N TRP A 170 9.39 9.84 9.80
CA TRP A 170 9.31 9.90 8.34
C TRP A 170 9.85 8.63 7.68
N GLU A 171 10.96 8.11 8.21
CA GLU A 171 11.64 6.92 7.71
C GLU A 171 10.87 5.64 8.06
N LEU A 172 10.54 5.38 9.32
CA LEU A 172 10.03 4.08 9.74
C LEU A 172 8.55 3.85 9.41
N GLU A 173 7.82 4.89 9.02
CA GLU A 173 6.41 4.82 8.58
C GLU A 173 5.48 4.08 9.56
N PRO A 174 5.32 4.59 10.80
CA PRO A 174 4.67 3.86 11.88
C PRO A 174 3.21 3.46 11.60
N TYR A 175 2.55 4.13 10.64
CA TYR A 175 1.15 3.84 10.29
C TYR A 175 0.98 3.01 9.02
N PHE A 176 2.05 2.71 8.28
CA PHE A 176 1.98 2.04 6.99
C PHE A 176 1.66 0.55 7.12
N GLU A 177 0.83 0.02 6.22
CA GLU A 177 0.44 -1.40 6.23
C GLU A 177 1.64 -2.29 5.91
N PRO A 178 2.10 -3.17 6.83
CA PRO A 178 3.33 -3.94 6.64
C PRO A 178 3.31 -4.86 5.43
N ASN A 179 2.13 -5.33 5.04
CA ASN A 179 1.98 -6.28 3.94
C ASN A 179 1.71 -5.60 2.58
N ALA A 180 1.72 -4.28 2.49
CA ALA A 180 1.38 -3.57 1.25
C ALA A 180 2.33 -3.94 0.10
N TYR A 181 3.64 -4.00 0.37
CA TYR A 181 4.67 -4.38 -0.60
C TYR A 181 4.49 -5.83 -1.05
N LEU A 182 4.38 -6.76 -0.09
CA LEU A 182 4.19 -8.18 -0.38
C LEU A 182 2.90 -8.44 -1.17
N PHE A 183 1.82 -7.75 -0.83
CA PHE A 183 0.55 -7.86 -1.54
C PHE A 183 0.70 -7.43 -3.01
N ALA A 184 1.36 -6.29 -3.24
CA ALA A 184 1.57 -5.75 -4.58
C ALA A 184 2.50 -6.64 -5.43
N GLU A 185 3.57 -7.18 -4.85
CA GLU A 185 4.51 -8.07 -5.53
C GLU A 185 3.89 -9.43 -5.85
N VAL A 186 3.24 -10.07 -4.87
CA VAL A 186 2.62 -11.39 -5.06
C VAL A 186 1.48 -11.31 -6.08
N GLY A 187 0.71 -10.22 -6.06
CA GLY A 187 -0.35 -9.98 -7.03
C GLY A 187 0.15 -9.85 -8.48
N LEU A 188 1.42 -9.48 -8.69
CA LEU A 188 2.05 -9.39 -10.00
C LEU A 188 2.67 -10.69 -10.50
N SER A 189 3.13 -11.56 -9.58
CA SER A 189 3.80 -12.83 -9.93
C SER A 189 2.89 -13.95 -10.48
N VAL A 190 1.66 -13.61 -10.88
CA VAL A 190 0.63 -14.56 -11.37
C VAL A 190 0.61 -14.68 -12.91
N THR A 191 1.57 -14.06 -13.60
CA THR A 191 1.84 -14.28 -15.05
C THR A 191 2.65 -15.54 -15.29
#